data_AF-A0A9W6WQX4-F1
#
_entry.id   AF-A0A9W6WQX4-F1
#
_cell.length_a   1.000
_cell.length_b   1.000
_cell.length_c   1.000
_cell.angle_alpha   90.00
_cell.angle_beta   90.00
_cell.angle_gamma   90.00
#
_symmetry.space_group_name_H-M   'P 1'
#
loop_
_entity.id
_entity.type
_entity.pdbx_description
1 polymer ?
#
loop_
_entity_poly.entity_id
_entity_poly.type
_entity_poly.pdbx_seq_one_letter_code
_entity_poly.pdbx_strand_id
1 'polypeptide(L)'
;MVIPRIKAIWPSGKRVVLQHDNAKPHVEADDPEVVAACREGGWDMKIRPQPANSPDYNANDLGFFASLQSLQYKKRAKTVEDLVNNVEDAFNELHFSTLDKVFLTLQSVLQASMYVNGCNKYKLPHLSKDTLRSNNGLLPPSMACSKRVYNKANAFLGSVDTQEVEHKRT
;
A
#
# COMPACT_ATOMS: atom_id res chain seq x y z
N MET A 1 1.54 16.29 -12.81
CA MET A 1 1.41 15.97 -11.38
C MET A 1 0.28 14.98 -11.14
N VAL A 2 0.44 14.07 -10.17
CA VAL A 2 -0.52 12.98 -9.89
C VAL A 2 -1.80 13.46 -9.19
N ILE A 3 -1.69 14.41 -8.24
CA ILE A 3 -2.81 14.89 -7.41
C ILE A 3 -3.98 15.42 -8.26
N PRO A 4 -3.79 16.34 -9.24
CA PRO A 4 -4.90 16.82 -10.06
C PRO A 4 -5.64 15.71 -10.80
N ARG A 5 -4.90 14.69 -11.29
CA ARG A 5 -5.51 13.56 -12.00
C ARG A 5 -6.34 12.69 -11.06
N ILE A 6 -5.86 12.45 -9.83
CA ILE A 6 -6.64 11.74 -8.80
C ILE A 6 -7.94 12.48 -8.55
N LYS A 7 -7.90 13.80 -8.32
CA LYS A 7 -9.11 14.59 -8.07
C LYS A 7 -10.14 14.48 -9.20
N ALA A 8 -9.68 14.39 -10.45
CA ALA A 8 -10.54 14.31 -11.62
C ALA A 8 -11.26 12.96 -11.78
N ILE A 9 -10.68 11.87 -11.26
CA ILE A 9 -11.19 10.49 -11.47
C ILE A 9 -11.66 9.80 -10.19
N TRP A 10 -11.46 10.41 -9.02
CA TRP A 10 -11.77 9.79 -7.74
C TRP A 10 -13.29 9.55 -7.61
N PRO A 11 -13.74 8.36 -7.20
CA PRO A 11 -15.13 7.97 -7.33
C PRO A 11 -16.06 8.69 -6.33
N SER A 12 -15.63 8.90 -5.09
CA SER A 12 -16.46 9.55 -4.06
C SER A 12 -15.66 10.02 -2.85
N GLY A 13 -16.22 10.99 -2.13
CA GLY A 13 -15.56 11.63 -0.99
C GLY A 13 -14.33 12.43 -1.41
N LYS A 14 -13.64 12.99 -0.42
CA LYS A 14 -12.43 13.81 -0.64
C LYS A 14 -11.27 13.47 0.29
N ARG A 15 -11.43 12.41 1.10
CA ARG A 15 -10.39 11.91 1.99
C ARG A 15 -9.60 10.81 1.28
N VAL A 16 -8.32 11.06 1.05
CA VAL A 16 -7.44 10.11 0.33
C VAL A 16 -6.09 10.03 1.04
N VAL A 17 -5.58 8.82 1.20
CA VAL A 17 -4.20 8.61 1.66
C VAL A 17 -3.37 8.21 0.45
N LEU A 18 -2.38 9.03 0.12
CA LEU A 18 -1.40 8.76 -0.92
C LEU A 18 -0.17 8.13 -0.28
N GLN A 19 0.02 6.85 -0.49
CA GLN A 19 1.21 6.15 -0.05
C GLN A 19 2.26 6.16 -1.17
N HIS A 20 3.51 6.45 -0.84
CA HIS A 20 4.66 6.28 -1.73
C HIS A 20 5.87 5.76 -0.94
N ASP A 21 6.88 5.29 -1.65
CA ASP A 21 8.16 4.91 -1.08
C ASP A 21 9.04 6.12 -0.79
N ASN A 22 9.98 5.98 0.15
CA ASN A 22 10.85 7.08 0.57
C ASN A 22 12.09 7.24 -0.33
N ALA A 23 11.99 6.94 -1.63
CA ALA A 23 13.09 7.13 -2.56
C ALA A 23 13.40 8.64 -2.73
N LYS A 24 14.70 8.98 -2.81
CA LYS A 24 15.20 10.36 -2.86
C LYS A 24 14.59 11.30 -3.92
N PRO A 25 14.08 10.86 -5.08
CA PRO A 25 13.43 11.78 -6.02
C PRO A 25 11.98 12.13 -5.64
N HIS A 26 11.40 11.55 -4.59
CA HIS A 26 10.06 11.91 -4.15
C HIS A 26 10.06 13.25 -3.41
N VAL A 27 9.02 14.02 -3.68
CA VAL A 27 8.76 15.28 -2.97
C VAL A 27 8.44 14.95 -1.51
N GLU A 28 9.05 15.69 -0.59
CA GLU A 28 8.80 15.52 0.84
C GLU A 28 7.31 15.72 1.15
N ALA A 29 6.79 14.95 2.10
CA ALA A 29 5.36 14.94 2.41
C ALA A 29 4.83 16.29 2.94
N ASP A 30 5.73 17.15 3.41
CA ASP A 30 5.49 18.49 3.94
C ASP A 30 5.80 19.61 2.94
N ASP A 31 6.12 19.27 1.69
CA ASP A 31 6.33 20.26 0.63
C ASP A 31 5.09 21.19 0.50
N PRO A 32 5.27 22.52 0.57
CA PRO A 32 4.16 23.46 0.61
C PRO A 32 3.23 23.37 -0.61
N GLU A 33 3.77 23.15 -1.81
CA GLU A 33 2.99 23.06 -3.05
C GLU A 33 2.16 21.79 -3.05
N VAL A 34 2.76 20.68 -2.62
CA VAL A 34 2.08 19.39 -2.51
C VAL A 34 0.99 19.41 -1.45
N VAL A 35 1.25 20.01 -0.29
CA VAL A 35 0.25 20.18 0.78
C VAL A 35 -0.90 21.08 0.31
N ALA A 36 -0.60 22.17 -0.39
CA ALA A 36 -1.62 23.05 -0.99
C ALA A 36 -2.47 22.28 -2.01
N ALA A 37 -1.84 21.54 -2.92
CA ALA A 37 -2.54 20.72 -3.90
C ALA A 37 -3.42 19.64 -3.23
N CYS A 38 -2.96 19.03 -2.14
CA CYS A 38 -3.74 18.05 -1.38
C CYS A 38 -5.01 18.62 -0.72
N ARG A 39 -5.04 19.93 -0.42
CA ARG A 39 -6.13 20.60 0.29
C ARG A 39 -7.05 21.43 -0.60
N GLU A 40 -6.54 21.88 -1.73
CA GLU A 40 -7.27 22.71 -2.70
C GLU A 40 -8.60 22.06 -3.08
N GLY A 41 -9.68 22.86 -3.07
CA GLY A 41 -11.03 22.40 -3.41
C GLY A 41 -11.73 21.63 -2.28
N GLY A 42 -11.29 21.81 -1.03
CA GLY A 42 -11.85 21.13 0.15
C GLY A 42 -11.46 19.65 0.24
N TRP A 43 -10.29 19.31 -0.30
CA TRP A 43 -9.76 17.95 -0.24
C TRP A 43 -9.04 17.69 1.09
N ASP A 44 -9.13 16.45 1.59
CA ASP A 44 -8.42 15.94 2.77
C ASP A 44 -7.48 14.83 2.31
N MET A 45 -6.57 15.17 1.40
CA MET A 45 -5.53 14.25 0.95
C MET A 45 -4.33 14.31 1.88
N LYS A 46 -3.74 13.16 2.19
CA LYS A 46 -2.53 13.05 3.03
C LYS A 46 -1.51 12.16 2.36
N ILE A 47 -0.30 12.65 2.26
CA ILE A 47 0.84 11.84 1.87
C ILE A 47 1.33 11.06 3.09
N ARG A 48 1.57 9.75 2.89
CA ARG A 48 2.09 8.84 3.91
C ARG A 48 3.27 8.07 3.31
N PRO A 49 4.51 8.52 3.57
CA PRO A 49 5.67 7.75 3.14
C PRO A 49 5.68 6.41 3.88
N GLN A 50 6.11 5.36 3.19
CA GLN A 50 6.28 4.06 3.81
C GLN A 50 7.54 4.04 4.72
N PRO A 51 7.58 3.17 5.73
CA PRO A 51 8.80 2.92 6.50
C PRO A 51 9.96 2.45 5.62
N ALA A 52 11.19 2.85 5.95
CA ALA A 52 12.38 2.45 5.19
C ALA A 52 12.52 0.90 5.14
N ASN A 53 13.06 0.39 4.03
CA ASN A 53 13.33 -1.04 3.82
C ASN A 53 12.10 -1.97 4.01
N SER A 54 10.89 -1.46 3.75
CA SER A 54 9.63 -2.21 3.91
C SER A 54 8.83 -2.29 2.59
N PRO A 55 9.37 -2.92 1.54
CA PRO A 55 8.69 -3.03 0.24
C PRO A 55 7.37 -3.82 0.33
N ASP A 56 7.26 -4.68 1.32
CA ASP A 56 6.07 -5.44 1.69
C ASP A 56 4.91 -4.55 2.20
N TYR A 57 5.17 -3.30 2.58
CA TYR A 57 4.14 -2.36 3.04
C TYR A 57 3.58 -1.47 1.93
N ASN A 58 3.96 -1.70 0.68
CA ASN A 58 3.46 -0.99 -0.49
C ASN A 58 2.70 -1.95 -1.39
N ALA A 59 1.44 -1.63 -1.72
CA ALA A 59 0.65 -2.43 -2.66
C ALA A 59 1.31 -2.52 -4.05
N ASN A 60 2.06 -1.49 -4.45
CA ASN A 60 2.72 -1.47 -5.75
C ASN A 60 3.77 -2.57 -5.86
N ASP A 61 4.71 -2.60 -4.90
CA ASP A 61 5.80 -3.57 -4.83
C ASP A 61 5.30 -4.97 -4.42
N LEU A 62 4.35 -5.03 -3.49
CA LEU A 62 3.83 -6.29 -2.94
C LEU A 62 3.14 -7.17 -3.99
N GLY A 63 2.54 -6.56 -5.02
CA GLY A 63 1.90 -7.39 -6.05
C GLY A 63 1.33 -6.69 -7.27
N PHE A 64 1.10 -5.38 -7.27
CA PHE A 64 0.62 -4.70 -8.48
C PHE A 64 1.62 -4.82 -9.63
N PHE A 65 2.90 -4.46 -9.40
CA PHE A 65 3.92 -4.54 -10.45
C PHE A 65 4.15 -5.97 -10.92
N ALA A 66 4.23 -6.94 -9.99
CA ALA A 66 4.35 -8.35 -10.35
C ALA A 66 3.16 -8.85 -11.19
N SER A 67 1.94 -8.41 -10.87
CA SER A 67 0.75 -8.75 -11.63
C SER A 67 0.78 -8.16 -13.04
N LEU A 68 1.14 -6.88 -13.15
CA LEU A 68 1.26 -6.17 -14.43
C LEU A 68 2.33 -6.83 -15.31
N GLN A 69 3.50 -7.13 -14.72
CA GLN A 69 4.61 -7.79 -15.39
C GLN A 69 4.23 -9.19 -15.89
N SER A 70 3.42 -9.93 -15.14
CA SER A 70 2.94 -11.26 -15.56
C SER A 70 2.07 -11.24 -16.82
N LEU A 71 1.33 -10.14 -17.05
CA LEU A 71 0.55 -9.92 -18.26
C LEU A 71 1.46 -9.44 -19.40
N GLN A 72 2.31 -8.45 -19.11
CA GLN A 72 3.26 -7.88 -20.06
C GLN A 72 4.22 -8.95 -20.64
N TYR A 73 4.71 -9.88 -19.82
CA TYR A 73 5.62 -10.95 -20.26
C TYR A 73 5.02 -11.93 -21.28
N LYS A 74 3.69 -11.97 -21.41
CA LYS A 74 3.02 -12.81 -22.42
C LYS A 74 3.08 -12.17 -23.81
N LYS A 75 3.54 -10.92 -23.91
CA LYS A 75 3.60 -10.13 -25.15
C LYS A 75 5.06 -9.92 -25.55
N ARG A 76 5.31 -9.91 -26.86
CA ARG A 76 6.65 -9.61 -27.40
C ARG A 76 6.81 -8.12 -27.57
N ALA A 77 7.98 -7.59 -27.22
CA ALA A 77 8.38 -6.22 -27.53
C ALA A 77 9.72 -6.26 -28.27
N LYS A 78 9.82 -5.52 -29.38
CA LYS A 78 11.07 -5.34 -30.14
C LYS A 78 11.57 -3.90 -30.07
N THR A 79 10.70 -2.96 -29.75
CA THR A 79 11.02 -1.54 -29.55
C THR A 79 10.56 -1.03 -28.19
N VAL A 80 10.96 0.19 -27.85
CA VAL A 80 10.49 0.88 -26.64
C VAL A 80 8.98 1.16 -26.75
N GLU A 81 8.50 1.52 -27.93
CA GLU A 81 7.08 1.77 -28.21
C GLU A 81 6.26 0.49 -28.00
N ASP A 82 6.75 -0.66 -28.46
CA ASP A 82 6.11 -1.95 -28.18
C ASP A 82 6.02 -2.22 -26.67
N LEU A 83 7.07 -1.89 -25.92
CA LEU A 83 7.09 -2.08 -24.47
C LEU A 83 6.05 -1.19 -23.78
N VAL A 84 5.97 0.09 -24.16
CA VAL A 84 4.98 1.05 -23.63
C VAL A 84 3.56 0.56 -23.93
N ASN A 85 3.28 0.18 -25.17
CA ASN A 85 1.97 -0.35 -25.58
C ASN A 85 1.62 -1.63 -24.81
N ASN A 86 2.57 -2.54 -24.64
CA ASN A 86 2.34 -3.78 -23.89
C ASN A 86 2.04 -3.53 -22.40
N VAL A 87 2.67 -2.51 -21.79
CA VAL A 87 2.38 -2.11 -20.40
C VAL A 87 1.01 -1.46 -20.29
N GLU A 88 0.63 -0.59 -21.24
CA GLU A 88 -0.69 0.03 -21.28
C GLU A 88 -1.80 -1.01 -21.44
N ASP A 89 -1.63 -1.95 -22.38
CA ASP A 89 -2.59 -3.04 -22.52
C ASP A 89 -2.66 -3.92 -21.28
N ALA A 90 -1.51 -4.24 -20.66
CA ALA A 90 -1.47 -5.04 -19.44
C ALA A 90 -2.21 -4.33 -18.30
N PHE A 91 -2.12 -3.00 -18.23
CA PHE A 91 -2.86 -2.20 -17.25
C PHE A 91 -4.37 -2.27 -17.50
N ASN A 92 -4.80 -2.17 -18.77
CA ASN A 92 -6.20 -2.27 -19.16
C ASN A 92 -6.77 -3.69 -18.97
N GLU A 93 -5.95 -4.72 -19.17
CA GLU A 93 -6.30 -6.14 -18.98
C GLU A 93 -6.32 -6.54 -17.49
N LEU A 94 -5.60 -5.82 -16.63
CA LEU A 94 -5.49 -6.15 -15.22
C LEU A 94 -6.83 -6.01 -14.51
N HIS A 95 -7.46 -7.16 -14.23
CA HIS A 95 -8.76 -7.19 -13.58
C HIS A 95 -8.67 -6.73 -12.10
N PHE A 96 -9.64 -5.92 -11.67
CA PHE A 96 -9.69 -5.35 -10.31
C PHE A 96 -9.62 -6.40 -9.20
N SER A 97 -10.11 -7.62 -9.47
CA SER A 97 -10.05 -8.73 -8.50
C SER A 97 -8.63 -9.11 -8.10
N THR A 98 -7.65 -8.87 -8.97
CA THR A 98 -6.23 -9.06 -8.67
C THR A 98 -5.75 -7.99 -7.69
N LEU A 99 -6.15 -6.73 -7.88
CA LEU A 99 -5.83 -5.64 -6.97
C LEU A 99 -6.43 -5.86 -5.58
N ASP A 100 -7.69 -6.34 -5.50
CA ASP A 100 -8.30 -6.70 -4.21
C ASP A 100 -7.45 -7.73 -3.45
N LYS A 101 -6.89 -8.73 -4.15
CA LYS A 101 -6.01 -9.73 -3.54
C LYS A 101 -4.73 -9.09 -3.01
N VAL A 102 -4.18 -8.10 -3.70
CA VAL A 102 -2.99 -7.35 -3.26
C VAL A 102 -3.30 -6.57 -2.00
N PHE A 103 -4.38 -5.78 -1.98
CA PHE A 103 -4.79 -5.01 -0.79
C PHE A 103 -5.09 -5.89 0.42
N LEU A 104 -5.74 -7.05 0.21
CA LEU A 104 -5.99 -7.99 1.30
C LEU A 104 -4.67 -8.61 1.83
N THR A 105 -3.69 -8.81 0.96
CA THR A 105 -2.35 -9.28 1.37
C THR A 105 -1.59 -8.21 2.13
N LEU A 106 -1.67 -6.96 1.70
CA LEU A 106 -1.06 -5.84 2.41
C LEU A 106 -1.58 -5.78 3.86
N GLN A 107 -2.88 -5.94 4.06
CA GLN A 107 -3.46 -5.95 5.40
C GLN A 107 -2.99 -7.13 6.25
N SER A 108 -2.78 -8.32 5.67
CA SER A 108 -2.24 -9.46 6.43
C SER A 108 -0.76 -9.33 6.74
N VAL A 109 0.01 -8.75 5.83
CA VAL A 109 1.41 -8.34 6.02
C VAL A 109 1.53 -7.39 7.21
N LEU A 110 0.72 -6.31 7.23
CA LEU A 110 0.73 -5.34 8.33
C LEU A 110 0.42 -6.02 9.67
N GLN A 111 -0.56 -6.92 9.71
CA GLN A 111 -0.87 -7.69 10.93
C GLN A 111 0.24 -8.67 11.33
N ALA A 112 0.91 -9.31 10.37
CA ALA A 112 2.02 -10.21 10.63
C ALA A 112 3.21 -9.45 11.23
N SER A 113 3.52 -8.28 10.67
CA SER A 113 4.52 -7.36 11.20
C SER A 113 4.19 -6.90 12.63
N MET A 114 2.95 -6.46 12.88
CA MET A 114 2.50 -6.11 14.23
C MET A 114 2.73 -7.25 15.24
N TYR A 115 2.53 -8.49 14.80
CA TYR A 115 2.76 -9.67 15.65
C TYR A 115 4.25 -9.93 15.95
N VAL A 116 5.16 -9.48 15.09
CA VAL A 116 6.62 -9.58 15.28
C VAL A 116 7.24 -8.21 15.64
N ASN A 117 6.47 -7.34 16.28
CA ASN A 117 6.91 -6.04 16.80
C ASN A 117 7.51 -5.11 15.72
N GLY A 118 6.92 -5.08 14.53
CA GLY A 118 7.33 -4.18 13.44
C GLY A 118 8.46 -4.73 12.55
N CYS A 119 8.98 -5.92 12.84
CA CYS A 119 10.02 -6.55 12.04
C CYS A 119 9.49 -7.01 10.67
N ASN A 120 10.37 -7.03 9.66
CA ASN A 120 10.08 -7.56 8.32
C ASN A 120 10.33 -9.08 8.18
N LYS A 121 10.67 -9.77 9.28
CA LYS A 121 10.91 -11.21 9.30
C LYS A 121 9.67 -11.97 9.75
N TYR A 122 8.79 -12.27 8.80
CA TYR A 122 7.61 -13.09 9.03
C TYR A 122 7.28 -13.92 7.78
N LYS A 123 6.47 -14.96 7.95
CA LYS A 123 5.94 -15.72 6.82
C LYS A 123 4.73 -14.99 6.25
N LEU A 124 4.68 -14.83 4.92
CA LEU A 124 3.52 -14.24 4.26
C LEU A 124 2.26 -15.06 4.59
N PRO A 125 1.20 -14.44 5.14
CA PRO A 125 -0.01 -15.17 5.47
C PRO A 125 -0.75 -15.67 4.23
N HIS A 126 -1.03 -16.97 4.16
CA HIS A 126 -1.90 -17.56 3.13
C HIS A 126 -3.37 -17.41 3.55
N LEU A 127 -4.12 -16.60 2.81
CA LEU A 127 -5.52 -16.25 3.14
C LEU A 127 -6.58 -17.01 2.33
N SER A 128 -6.19 -17.98 1.50
CA SER A 128 -7.11 -18.71 0.61
C SER A 128 -8.09 -17.78 -0.12
N LYS A 129 -7.54 -16.72 -0.71
CA LYS A 129 -8.28 -15.55 -1.23
C LYS A 129 -9.34 -15.94 -2.26
N ASP A 130 -9.07 -16.95 -3.08
CA ASP A 130 -10.04 -17.45 -4.06
C ASP A 130 -11.24 -18.12 -3.37
N THR A 131 -11.02 -18.93 -2.33
CA THR A 131 -12.09 -19.51 -1.52
C THR A 131 -12.94 -18.43 -0.84
N LEU A 132 -12.31 -17.40 -0.25
CA LEU A 132 -13.03 -16.29 0.36
C LEU A 132 -13.92 -15.56 -0.64
N ARG A 133 -13.42 -15.33 -1.85
CA ARG A 133 -14.20 -14.70 -2.92
C ARG A 133 -15.34 -15.60 -3.39
N SER A 134 -15.10 -16.89 -3.59
CA SER A 134 -16.15 -17.84 -3.99
C SER A 134 -17.30 -17.90 -2.98
N ASN A 135 -16.99 -17.79 -1.69
CA ASN A 135 -18.01 -17.85 -0.63
C ASN A 135 -18.79 -16.53 -0.46
N ASN A 136 -18.14 -15.38 -0.68
CA ASN A 136 -18.69 -14.06 -0.36
C ASN A 136 -19.02 -13.20 -1.60
N GLY A 137 -18.72 -13.68 -2.82
CA GLY A 137 -18.76 -12.93 -4.07
C GLY A 137 -17.58 -11.96 -4.25
N LEU A 138 -17.35 -11.07 -3.28
CA LEU A 138 -16.23 -10.13 -3.25
C LEU A 138 -15.31 -10.39 -2.04
N LEU A 139 -14.05 -9.96 -2.17
CA LEU A 139 -13.16 -9.93 -1.02
C LEU A 139 -13.58 -8.80 -0.06
N PRO A 140 -13.45 -8.99 1.26
CA PRO A 140 -13.76 -7.93 2.21
C PRO A 140 -12.78 -6.75 2.00
N PRO A 141 -13.27 -5.50 2.06
CA PRO A 141 -12.41 -4.32 1.91
C PRO A 141 -11.42 -4.18 3.08
N SER A 142 -11.74 -4.77 4.23
CA SER A 142 -10.86 -4.74 5.40
C SER A 142 -10.87 -6.06 6.16
N MET A 143 -9.70 -6.46 6.67
CA MET A 143 -9.53 -7.59 7.56
C MET A 143 -9.75 -7.18 9.01
N ALA A 144 -10.43 -8.01 9.77
CA ALA A 144 -10.46 -7.86 11.22
C ALA A 144 -9.06 -8.11 11.80
N CYS A 145 -8.59 -7.18 12.63
CA CYS A 145 -7.38 -7.40 13.43
C CYS A 145 -7.75 -8.21 14.67
N SER A 146 -7.06 -9.33 14.90
CA SER A 146 -7.33 -10.13 16.10
C SER A 146 -6.93 -9.35 17.37
N LYS A 147 -7.72 -9.49 18.45
CA LYS A 147 -7.39 -8.90 19.77
C LYS A 147 -5.98 -9.24 20.23
N ARG A 148 -5.50 -10.44 19.91
CA ARG A 148 -4.14 -10.88 20.24
C ARG A 148 -3.07 -10.04 19.55
N VAL A 149 -3.19 -9.82 18.25
CA VAL A 149 -2.25 -9.00 17.48
C VAL A 149 -2.28 -7.56 17.98
N TYR A 150 -3.49 -7.00 18.15
CA TYR A 150 -3.70 -5.65 18.66
C TYR A 150 -3.07 -5.44 20.05
N ASN A 151 -3.42 -6.29 21.02
CA ASN A 151 -2.91 -6.16 22.40
C ASN A 151 -1.39 -6.31 22.46
N LYS A 152 -0.81 -7.22 21.67
CA LYS A 152 0.64 -7.41 21.61
C LYS A 152 1.34 -6.18 21.06
N ALA A 153 0.85 -5.63 19.94
CA ALA A 153 1.42 -4.43 19.34
C ALA A 153 1.32 -3.23 20.29
N ASN A 154 0.15 -3.03 20.93
CA ASN A 154 -0.03 -1.96 21.91
C ASN A 154 0.92 -2.08 23.11
N ALA A 155 1.10 -3.28 23.66
CA ALA A 155 2.01 -3.51 24.76
C ALA A 155 3.47 -3.20 24.37
N PHE A 156 3.87 -3.59 23.15
CA PHE A 156 5.20 -3.26 22.63
C PHE A 156 5.39 -1.75 22.45
N LEU A 157 4.44 -1.05 21.82
CA LEU A 157 4.51 0.40 21.65
C LEU A 157 4.63 1.13 22.99
N GLY A 158 3.83 0.74 23.98
CA GLY A 158 3.92 1.32 25.32
C GLY A 158 5.28 1.09 26.00
N SER A 159 5.96 -0.03 25.71
CA SER A 159 7.31 -0.30 26.23
C SER A 159 8.39 0.56 25.55
N VAL A 160 8.24 0.86 24.26
CA VAL A 160 9.17 1.69 23.49
C VAL A 160 9.02 3.17 23.89
N ASP A 161 7.79 3.65 24.02
CA ASP A 161 7.52 5.04 24.44
C ASP A 161 8.13 5.34 25.82
N THR A 162 8.12 4.36 26.73
CA THR A 162 8.73 4.49 28.06
C THR A 162 10.26 4.58 27.97
N GLN A 163 10.89 3.84 27.07
CA GLN A 163 12.35 3.84 26.86
C GLN A 163 12.86 5.12 26.19
N GLU A 164 12.13 5.70 25.23
CA GLU A 164 12.51 6.99 24.63
C GLU A 164 12.45 8.15 25.63
N VAL A 165 11.50 8.10 26.57
CA VAL A 165 11.38 9.12 27.63
C VAL A 165 12.53 9.01 28.64
N GLU A 166 13.01 7.81 28.95
CA GLU A 166 14.17 7.60 29.81
C GLU A 166 15.48 8.01 29.11
N HIS A 167 15.65 7.68 27.82
CA HIS A 167 16.87 8.02 27.08
C HIS A 167 17.04 9.53 26.81
N LYS A 168 15.93 10.30 26.76
CA LYS A 168 15.98 11.78 26.67
C LYS A 168 16.23 12.48 28.01
N ARG A 169 16.29 11.75 29.12
CA ARG A 169 16.52 12.29 30.49
C ARG A 169 17.94 12.06 31.01
N THR A 170 18.78 11.33 30.28
CA THR A 170 20.23 11.15 30.52
C THR A 170 21.04 11.93 29.51
#